data_AF-A0A2P7EAD9-F1
#
_entry.id   AF-A0A2P7EAD9-F1
#
_cell.length_a   1.000
_cell.length_b   1.000
_cell.length_c   1.000
_cell.angle_alpha   90.00
_cell.angle_beta   90.00
_cell.angle_gamma   90.00
#
_symmetry.space_group_name_H-M   'P 1'
#
loop_
_entity.id
_entity.type
_entity.pdbx_description
1 polymer ?
#
loop_
_entity_poly.entity_id
_entity_poly.type
_entity_poly.pdbx_seq_one_letter_code
_entity_poly.pdbx_strand_id
1 'polypeptide(L)'
;MHIPFDSPHEIPVSIHPSLLAILPRLQLVHDCWDLLNNQKQYYLPRGEREPDSAYKRRIDAALPSGFFRDALRTFAGMLASSHWHQLPASLQSVIT
;
A
#
# COMPACT_ATOMS: atom_id res chain seq x y z
N MET A 1 -5.12 30.42 -28.04
CA MET A 1 -6.10 29.33 -28.21
C MET A 1 -5.81 28.31 -27.11
N HIS A 2 -6.68 28.25 -26.11
CA HIS A 2 -6.50 27.48 -24.88
C HIS A 2 -6.97 26.05 -25.16
N ILE A 3 -6.11 25.05 -25.06
CA ILE A 3 -6.50 23.64 -25.20
C ILE A 3 -7.05 23.21 -23.84
N PRO A 4 -8.34 22.81 -23.74
CA PRO A 4 -8.89 22.36 -22.47
C PRO A 4 -8.32 20.98 -22.13
N PHE A 5 -7.90 20.81 -20.89
CA PHE A 5 -7.67 19.50 -20.28
C PHE A 5 -9.00 18.75 -20.29
N ASP A 6 -9.18 17.89 -21.29
CA ASP A 6 -10.36 17.04 -21.37
C ASP A 6 -10.26 15.91 -20.34
N SER A 7 -11.44 15.50 -19.89
CA SER A 7 -11.72 14.76 -18.66
C SER A 7 -10.95 13.43 -18.52
N PRO A 8 -10.71 12.91 -17.30
CA PRO A 8 -10.04 11.63 -17.11
C PRO A 8 -10.96 10.52 -17.62
N HIS A 9 -10.77 10.11 -18.86
CA HIS A 9 -11.24 8.82 -19.33
C HIS A 9 -10.57 7.78 -18.42
N GLU A 10 -11.34 7.20 -17.49
CA GLU A 10 -10.97 6.00 -16.76
C GLU A 10 -10.74 4.90 -17.79
N ILE A 11 -9.50 4.78 -18.26
CA ILE A 11 -9.05 3.59 -18.96
C ILE A 11 -9.27 2.45 -17.94
N PRO A 12 -10.11 1.45 -18.22
CA PRO A 12 -10.25 0.32 -17.32
C PRO A 12 -8.89 -0.37 -17.27
N VAL A 13 -8.15 -0.14 -16.18
CA VAL A 13 -6.85 -0.73 -15.97
C VAL A 13 -7.10 -2.23 -15.75
N SER A 14 -6.84 -3.03 -16.77
CA SER A 14 -6.89 -4.48 -16.65
C SER A 14 -5.79 -4.92 -15.69
N ILE A 15 -6.16 -5.24 -14.45
CA ILE A 15 -5.21 -5.69 -13.43
C ILE A 15 -4.82 -7.13 -13.75
N HIS A 16 -3.51 -7.39 -13.88
CA HIS A 16 -3.00 -8.73 -14.12
C HIS A 16 -3.42 -9.70 -12.98
N PRO A 17 -3.82 -10.96 -13.26
CA PRO A 17 -4.26 -11.91 -12.24
C PRO A 17 -3.28 -12.10 -11.08
N SER A 18 -1.97 -12.07 -11.37
CA SER A 18 -0.92 -12.15 -10.35
C SER A 18 -0.94 -10.96 -9.38
N LEU A 19 -1.33 -9.76 -9.86
CA LEU A 19 -1.49 -8.58 -9.01
C LEU A 19 -2.76 -8.68 -8.17
N LEU A 20 -3.85 -9.20 -8.74
CA LEU A 20 -5.08 -9.47 -7.98
C LEU A 20 -4.81 -10.43 -6.80
N ALA A 21 -3.99 -11.46 -7.02
CA ALA A 21 -3.63 -12.43 -6.00
C ALA A 21 -2.86 -11.81 -4.80
N ILE A 22 -2.12 -10.70 -5.04
CA ILE A 22 -1.36 -10.00 -3.99
C ILE A 22 -2.01 -8.69 -3.54
N LEU A 23 -3.13 -8.29 -4.14
CA LEU A 23 -3.78 -7.01 -3.90
C LEU A 23 -4.06 -6.73 -2.42
N PRO A 24 -4.55 -7.68 -1.59
CA PRO A 24 -4.74 -7.44 -0.16
C PRO A 24 -3.44 -7.11 0.57
N ARG A 25 -2.32 -7.70 0.13
CA ARG A 25 -1.00 -7.40 0.71
C ARG A 25 -0.49 -6.04 0.27
N LEU A 26 -0.75 -5.66 -0.99
CA LEU A 26 -0.42 -4.32 -1.49
C LEU A 26 -1.18 -3.23 -0.72
N GLN A 27 -2.47 -3.48 -0.42
CA GLN A 27 -3.27 -2.56 0.41
C GLN A 27 -2.69 -2.42 1.81
N LEU A 28 -2.30 -3.52 2.45
CA LEU A 28 -1.65 -3.48 3.76
C LEU A 28 -0.34 -2.68 3.73
N VAL A 29 0.48 -2.88 2.70
CA VAL A 29 1.73 -2.12 2.52
C VAL A 29 1.45 -0.64 2.37
N HIS A 30 0.43 -0.27 1.59
CA HIS A 30 -0.02 1.11 1.43
C HIS A 30 -0.47 1.70 2.77
N ASP A 31 -1.33 1.00 3.52
CA ASP A 31 -1.82 1.50 4.80
C ASP A 31 -0.68 1.68 5.81
N CYS A 32 0.29 0.76 5.84
CA CYS A 32 1.49 0.87 6.67
C CYS A 32 2.40 2.04 6.25
N TRP A 33 2.50 2.33 4.95
CA TRP A 33 3.25 3.47 4.44
C TRP A 33 2.68 4.80 4.98
N ASP A 34 1.35 4.89 5.02
CA ASP A 34 0.60 6.03 5.55
C ASP A 34 0.40 5.99 7.08
N LEU A 35 1.14 5.15 7.79
CA LEU A 35 1.04 5.00 9.25
C LEU A 35 -0.41 4.73 9.71
N LEU A 36 -1.13 3.88 8.98
CA LEU A 36 -2.52 3.50 9.21
C LEU A 36 -3.48 4.70 9.33
N ASN A 37 -3.17 5.81 8.65
CA ASN A 37 -4.02 7.00 8.66
C ASN A 37 -5.46 6.65 8.22
N ASN A 38 -6.45 6.96 9.06
CA ASN A 38 -7.85 6.57 8.90
C ASN A 38 -8.14 5.06 8.80
N GLN A 39 -7.13 4.19 8.94
CA GLN A 39 -7.26 2.73 8.85
C GLN A 39 -7.06 2.01 10.19
N LYS A 40 -6.68 2.72 11.26
CA LYS A 40 -6.43 2.12 12.59
C LYS A 40 -7.57 1.22 13.07
N GLN A 41 -8.83 1.63 12.87
CA GLN A 41 -10.01 0.89 13.33
C GLN A 41 -10.21 -0.44 12.60
N TYR A 42 -9.80 -0.54 11.32
CA TYR A 42 -9.86 -1.77 10.55
C TYR A 42 -8.89 -2.82 11.10
N TYR A 43 -7.67 -2.40 11.44
CA TYR A 43 -6.61 -3.29 11.94
C TYR A 43 -6.66 -3.53 13.46
N LEU A 44 -7.33 -2.66 14.21
CA LEU A 44 -7.45 -2.74 15.65
C LEU A 44 -8.94 -2.79 16.02
N PRO A 45 -9.65 -3.89 15.73
CA PRO A 45 -11.09 -3.98 16.03
C PRO A 45 -11.36 -3.84 17.53
N ARG A 46 -12.60 -3.47 17.86
CA ARG A 46 -13.09 -3.40 19.23
C ARG A 46 -13.17 -4.81 19.82
N GLY A 47 -12.72 -4.98 21.06
CA GLY A 47 -12.87 -6.26 21.78
C GLY A 47 -14.33 -6.54 22.17
N GLU A 48 -14.72 -7.81 22.29
CA GLU A 48 -16.12 -8.24 22.52
C GLU A 48 -16.82 -7.54 23.70
N ARG A 49 -16.08 -7.19 24.76
CA ARG A 49 -16.60 -6.52 25.97
C ARG A 49 -15.92 -5.18 26.24
N GLU A 50 -15.20 -4.64 25.26
CA GLU A 50 -14.48 -3.38 25.42
C GLU A 50 -15.48 -2.22 25.43
N PRO A 51 -15.49 -1.32 26.44
CA PRO A 51 -16.32 -0.13 26.40
C PRO A 51 -15.91 0.83 25.29
N ASP A 52 -16.86 1.56 24.69
CA ASP A 52 -16.58 2.50 23.57
C ASP A 52 -15.52 3.56 23.91
N SER A 53 -15.53 4.06 25.15
CA SER A 53 -14.56 5.06 25.60
C SER A 53 -13.15 4.48 25.77
N ALA A 54 -13.03 3.20 26.10
CA ALA A 54 -11.74 2.50 26.17
C ALA A 54 -11.21 2.23 24.76
N TYR A 55 -12.09 1.78 23.85
CA TYR A 55 -11.77 1.54 22.45
C TYR A 55 -11.21 2.80 21.76
N LYS A 56 -11.93 3.93 21.84
CA LYS A 56 -11.48 5.20 21.24
C LYS A 56 -10.12 5.64 21.77
N ARG A 57 -9.94 5.60 23.11
CA ARG A 57 -8.65 5.93 23.74
C ARG A 57 -7.51 5.03 23.23
N ARG A 58 -7.75 3.74 23.05
CA ARG A 58 -6.76 2.79 22.52
C ARG A 58 -6.41 3.09 21.07
N ILE A 59 -7.40 3.41 20.22
CA ILE A 59 -7.17 3.79 18.82
C ILE A 59 -6.38 5.10 18.72
N ASP A 60 -6.72 6.10 19.54
CA ASP A 60 -6.03 7.39 19.57
C ASP A 60 -4.59 7.23 20.07
N ALA A 61 -4.38 6.39 21.09
CA ALA A 61 -3.06 6.09 21.65
C ALA A 61 -2.22 5.15 20.76
N ALA A 62 -2.81 4.48 19.78
CA ALA A 62 -2.04 3.65 18.86
C ALA A 62 -1.14 4.53 17.99
N LEU A 63 0.17 4.31 18.09
CA LEU A 63 1.20 5.01 17.34
C LEU A 63 1.86 4.03 16.36
N PRO A 64 1.38 3.95 15.11
CA PRO A 64 1.99 3.11 14.09
C PRO A 64 3.44 3.54 13.87
N SER A 65 4.35 2.56 13.94
CA SER A 65 5.77 2.82 13.79
C SER A 65 6.15 3.04 12.33
N GLY A 66 7.09 3.95 12.09
CA GLY A 66 7.72 4.16 10.78
C GLY A 66 8.60 3.00 10.30
N PHE A 67 8.83 1.99 11.14
CA PHE A 67 9.67 0.82 10.84
C PHE A 67 9.37 0.20 9.46
N PHE A 68 8.10 -0.05 9.14
CA PHE A 68 7.73 -0.66 7.86
C PHE A 68 8.03 0.26 6.68
N ARG A 69 7.75 1.56 6.81
CA ARG A 69 8.07 2.56 5.80
C ARG A 69 9.56 2.63 5.54
N ASP A 70 10.37 2.56 6.59
CA ASP A 70 11.82 2.60 6.46
C ASP A 70 12.36 1.32 5.82
N ALA A 71 11.83 0.15 6.20
CA ALA A 71 12.14 -1.11 5.53
C ALA A 71 11.77 -1.07 4.03
N LEU A 72 10.60 -0.54 3.68
CA LEU A 72 10.17 -0.38 2.28
C LEU A 72 11.13 0.52 1.50
N ARG A 73 11.59 1.62 2.09
CA ARG A 73 12.61 2.50 1.48
C ARG A 73 13.94 1.77 1.29
N THR A 74 14.39 1.00 2.26
CA THR A 74 15.62 0.20 2.15
C THR A 74 15.52 -0.81 1.01
N PHE A 75 14.42 -1.58 0.93
CA PHE A 75 14.21 -2.53 -0.16
C PHE A 75 14.10 -1.85 -1.52
N ALA A 76 13.37 -0.72 -1.61
CA ALA A 76 13.30 0.07 -2.84
C ALA A 76 14.69 0.58 -3.26
N GLY A 77 15.50 1.05 -2.31
CA GLY A 77 16.88 1.46 -2.55
C GLY A 77 17.77 0.32 -3.02
N MET A 78 17.64 -0.88 -2.44
CA MET A 78 18.35 -2.08 -2.90
C MET A 78 17.96 -2.49 -4.31
N LEU A 79 16.66 -2.45 -4.63
CA LEU A 79 16.14 -2.78 -5.96
C LEU A 79 16.53 -1.73 -7.02
N ALA A 80 16.67 -0.47 -6.62
CA ALA A 80 17.14 0.61 -7.49
C ALA A 80 18.66 0.59 -7.68
N SER A 81 19.42 0.21 -6.65
CA SER A 81 20.88 0.12 -6.71
C SER A 81 21.36 -1.13 -7.45
N SER A 82 20.58 -2.21 -7.41
CA SER A 82 20.72 -3.31 -8.38
C SER A 82 20.41 -2.77 -9.78
N HIS A 83 21.46 -2.36 -10.50
CA HIS A 83 21.37 -2.08 -11.92
C HIS A 83 20.83 -3.35 -12.60
N TRP A 84 19.56 -3.34 -12.98
CA TRP A 84 18.96 -4.38 -13.80
C TRP A 84 19.69 -4.39 -15.15
N HIS A 85 20.83 -5.10 -15.22
CA HIS A 85 21.58 -5.29 -16.47
C HIS A 85 20.70 -5.98 -17.52
N GLN A 86 19.75 -6.79 -17.07
CA GLN A 86 18.62 -7.31 -17.80
C GLN A 86 17.42 -7.40 -16.86
N LEU A 87 16.22 -7.30 -17.43
CA LEU A 87 14.98 -7.56 -16.71
C LEU A 87 15.00 -9.03 -16.19
N PRO A 88 14.63 -9.33 -14.95
CA PRO A 88 14.52 -10.69 -14.45
C PRO A 88 13.61 -11.53 -15.31
N ALA A 89 13.90 -12.81 -15.41
CA ALA A 89 13.03 -13.75 -16.12
C ALA A 89 11.56 -13.67 -15.66
N SER A 90 11.32 -13.44 -14.37
CA SER A 90 9.97 -13.27 -13.81
C SER A 90 9.25 -12.00 -14.26
N LEU A 91 9.97 -10.94 -14.64
CA LEU A 91 9.39 -9.72 -15.21
C LEU A 91 9.36 -9.77 -16.74
N GLN A 92 10.31 -10.45 -17.40
CA GLN A 92 10.27 -10.66 -18.86
C GLN A 92 8.99 -11.38 -19.29
N SER A 93 8.54 -12.37 -18.50
CA SER A 93 7.33 -13.14 -18.79
C SER A 93 6.02 -12.34 -18.68
N VAL A 94 6.05 -11.12 -18.13
CA VAL A 94 4.86 -10.26 -17.98
C VAL A 94 4.79 -9.22 -19.10
N ILE A 95 5.91 -8.94 -19.77
CA ILE A 95 6.02 -7.93 -20.84
C ILE A 95 5.89 -8.56 -22.24
N THR A 96 6.12 -9.88 -22.36
CA THR A 96 5.98 -10.64 -23.61
C THR A 96 4.60 -11.27 -23.71
#